data_AF-A0A2A5XJ28-F1
#
_entry.id   AF-A0A2A5XJ28-F1
#
_cell.length_a   1.000
_cell.length_b   1.000
_cell.length_c   1.000
_cell.angle_alpha   90.00
_cell.angle_beta   90.00
_cell.angle_gamma   90.00
#
_symmetry.space_group_name_H-M   'P 1'
#
loop_
_entity.id
_entity.type
_entity.pdbx_description
1 polymer ?
#
loop_
_entity_poly.entity_id
_entity_poly.type
_entity_poly.pdbx_seq_one_letter_code
_entity_poly.pdbx_strand_id
1 'polypeptide(L)'
;MPLSTQSRLLRILENGEFIKVGSSKVLKTNVRIVTATNVKLKEAVDKRKFREDLYYRLNTVPIIVPPLRNRGEDISLLFRKFASDFSDKNNMDPVRLDEKAKILLSKYRFPGNIRELKNLTEQISILEIERTITEDLLQKYLPNNSNLPILNKINNHKEDENYNERDILYKILFDLKNDVNEMKKIIDNIISNDNISTSIADNTKEMLIEKDKTYDKKLIIDKNMDLDNKNQFQEVTEVINENESLSIELKEKELIIKALLKNKNKRKYAAKDLGISERTLYRKIKYYELEKDH
;
A
#
# COMPACT_ATOMS: atom_id res chain seq x y z
N MET A 1 3.17 15.63 -1.66
CA MET A 1 3.09 16.88 -2.45
C MET A 1 3.90 16.69 -3.73
N PRO A 2 3.30 16.91 -4.93
CA PRO A 2 4.02 16.79 -6.21
C PRO A 2 5.19 17.77 -6.30
N LEU A 3 6.29 17.41 -6.97
CA LEU A 3 7.50 18.23 -7.10
C LEU A 3 7.23 19.63 -7.68
N SER A 4 6.29 19.74 -8.62
CA SER A 4 5.85 21.01 -9.21
C SER A 4 5.17 21.95 -8.21
N THR A 5 4.55 21.42 -7.16
CA THR A 5 3.97 22.23 -6.08
C THR A 5 5.06 22.65 -5.09
N GLN A 6 6.09 21.81 -4.91
CA GLN A 6 7.25 22.12 -4.06
C GLN A 6 8.01 23.36 -4.58
N SER A 7 8.21 23.46 -5.90
CA SER A 7 8.86 24.64 -6.50
C SER A 7 8.05 25.92 -6.31
N ARG A 8 6.71 25.84 -6.39
CA ARG A 8 5.83 26.99 -6.15
C ARG A 8 5.88 27.44 -4.69
N LEU A 9 5.86 26.48 -3.76
CA LEU A 9 5.99 26.80 -2.34
C LEU A 9 7.36 27.40 -2.00
N LEU A 10 8.42 26.90 -2.61
CA LEU A 10 9.76 27.46 -2.46
C LEU A 10 9.79 28.94 -2.89
N ARG A 11 9.19 29.29 -4.04
CA ARG A 11 9.10 30.69 -4.48
C ARG A 11 8.41 31.61 -3.48
N ILE A 12 7.38 31.11 -2.80
CA ILE A 12 6.68 31.86 -1.74
C ILE A 12 7.61 32.05 -0.53
N LEU A 13 8.33 31.00 -0.13
CA LEU A 13 9.24 31.04 1.01
C LEU A 13 10.46 31.95 0.78
N GLU A 14 10.97 32.01 -0.44
CA GLU A 14 12.18 32.77 -0.76
C GLU A 14 11.88 34.22 -1.14
N ASN A 15 10.91 34.43 -2.03
CA ASN A 15 10.67 35.74 -2.63
C ASN A 15 9.39 36.40 -2.12
N GLY A 16 8.56 35.70 -1.34
CA GLY A 16 7.23 36.17 -0.95
C GLY A 16 6.27 36.28 -2.14
N GLU A 17 6.57 35.60 -3.25
CA GLU A 17 5.85 35.76 -4.52
C GLU A 17 5.04 34.52 -4.89
N PHE A 18 3.84 34.73 -5.43
CA PHE A 18 3.02 33.67 -6.00
C PHE A 18 2.25 34.15 -7.22
N ILE A 19 1.70 33.19 -7.97
CA ILE A 19 0.86 33.43 -9.14
C ILE A 19 -0.43 32.60 -8.95
N LYS A 20 -1.58 33.21 -9.21
CA LYS A 20 -2.87 32.50 -9.19
C LYS A 20 -2.94 31.51 -10.35
N VAL A 21 -3.62 30.39 -10.17
CA VAL A 21 -3.81 29.40 -11.25
C VAL A 21 -4.49 30.08 -12.45
N GLY A 22 -3.92 29.93 -13.64
CA GLY A 22 -4.41 30.56 -14.86
C GLY A 22 -4.08 32.05 -15.03
N SER A 23 -3.36 32.65 -14.07
CA SER A 23 -2.84 34.02 -14.19
C SER A 23 -1.37 34.01 -14.57
N SER A 24 -0.89 35.08 -15.20
CA SER A 24 0.52 35.39 -15.40
C SER A 24 1.03 36.47 -14.44
N LYS A 25 0.14 37.10 -13.66
CA LYS A 25 0.49 38.20 -12.76
C LYS A 25 1.11 37.66 -11.48
N VAL A 26 2.33 38.10 -11.20
CA VAL A 26 3.03 37.86 -9.94
C VAL A 26 2.46 38.77 -8.86
N LEU A 27 2.17 38.21 -7.69
CA LEU A 27 1.68 38.91 -6.51
C LEU A 27 2.66 38.68 -5.36
N LYS A 28 2.86 39.70 -4.53
CA LYS A 28 3.67 39.64 -3.31
C LYS A 28 2.78 39.48 -2.08
N THR A 29 3.26 38.72 -1.11
CA THR A 29 2.59 38.50 0.18
C THR A 29 3.60 38.37 1.30
N ASN A 30 3.20 38.73 2.51
CA ASN A 30 3.97 38.52 3.73
C ASN A 30 3.21 37.55 4.62
N VAL A 31 3.72 36.31 4.75
CA VAL A 31 3.06 35.23 5.48
C VAL A 31 4.04 34.51 6.39
N ARG A 32 3.57 34.13 7.57
CA ARG A 32 4.27 33.19 8.45
C ARG A 32 3.81 31.78 8.11
N ILE A 33 4.75 30.94 7.66
CA ILE A 33 4.45 29.56 7.27
C ILE A 33 4.73 28.63 8.45
N VAL A 34 3.74 27.79 8.79
CA VAL A 34 3.88 26.71 9.76
C VAL A 34 3.53 25.40 9.05
N THR A 35 4.46 24.46 9.04
CA THR A 35 4.28 23.15 8.39
C THR A 35 4.34 22.02 9.40
N ALA A 36 3.54 20.98 9.18
CA ALA A 36 3.58 19.75 9.95
C ALA A 36 3.59 18.55 9.01
N THR A 37 4.32 17.50 9.37
CA THR A 37 4.38 16.25 8.62
C THR A 37 4.61 15.08 9.56
N ASN A 38 4.02 13.93 9.25
CA ASN A 38 4.32 12.64 9.89
C ASN A 38 5.41 11.86 9.14
N VAL A 39 5.80 12.31 7.95
CA VAL A 39 6.86 11.71 7.13
C VAL A 39 8.19 12.31 7.55
N LYS A 40 9.20 11.45 7.73
CA LYS A 40 10.59 11.88 7.92
C LYS A 40 11.11 12.52 6.62
N LEU A 41 11.22 13.84 6.62
CA LEU A 41 11.60 14.59 5.41
C LEU A 41 12.99 14.24 4.89
N LYS A 42 13.96 13.97 5.78
CA LYS A 42 15.32 13.57 5.38
C LYS A 42 15.31 12.32 4.48
N GLU A 43 14.62 11.26 4.91
CA GLU A 43 14.45 10.04 4.10
C GLU A 43 13.69 10.28 2.79
N ALA A 44 12.80 11.28 2.75
CA ALA A 44 12.07 11.64 1.54
C ALA A 44 12.93 12.43 0.54
N VAL A 45 13.89 13.21 1.02
CA VAL A 45 14.92 13.88 0.21
C VAL A 45 15.85 12.85 -0.40
N ASP A 46 16.34 11.90 0.40
CA ASP A 46 17.22 10.80 -0.07
C ASP A 46 16.56 10.00 -1.19
N LYS A 47 15.24 9.78 -1.10
CA LYS A 47 14.43 9.08 -2.11
C LYS A 47 14.00 9.97 -3.28
N ARG A 48 14.51 11.20 -3.40
CA ARG A 48 14.16 12.21 -4.42
C ARG A 48 12.65 12.51 -4.53
N LYS A 49 11.88 12.21 -3.48
CA LYS A 49 10.44 12.51 -3.39
C LYS A 49 10.18 13.93 -2.86
N PHE A 50 11.19 14.52 -2.22
CA PHE A 50 11.15 15.87 -1.67
C PHE A 50 12.40 16.62 -2.10
N ARG A 51 12.27 17.90 -2.46
CA ARG A 51 13.41 18.73 -2.85
C ARG A 51 14.20 19.13 -1.61
N GLU A 52 15.52 19.06 -1.75
CA GLU A 52 16.46 19.39 -0.68
C GLU A 52 16.40 20.87 -0.29
N ASP A 53 16.31 21.78 -1.27
CA ASP A 53 16.20 23.23 -1.04
C ASP A 53 14.98 23.60 -0.18
N LEU A 54 13.82 23.02 -0.47
CA LEU A 54 12.61 23.23 0.30
C LEU A 54 12.74 22.65 1.71
N TYR A 55 13.44 21.52 1.87
CA TYR A 55 13.68 20.93 3.18
C TYR A 55 14.45 21.88 4.09
N TYR A 56 15.55 22.45 3.62
CA TYR A 56 16.33 23.38 4.43
C TYR A 56 15.58 24.67 4.77
N ARG A 57 14.72 25.18 3.86
CA ARG A 57 13.88 26.35 4.15
C ARG A 57 12.82 26.05 5.22
N LEU A 58 12.15 24.90 5.14
CA LEU A 58 11.11 24.53 6.12
C LEU A 58 11.69 24.10 7.46
N ASN A 59 12.86 23.45 7.47
CA ASN A 59 13.49 22.89 8.66
C ASN A 59 14.37 23.91 9.42
N THR A 60 13.93 25.17 9.50
CA THR A 60 14.67 26.21 10.23
C THR A 60 14.53 26.05 11.75
N VAL A 61 13.31 25.85 12.24
CA VAL A 61 13.02 25.64 13.67
C VAL A 61 12.14 24.40 13.81
N PRO A 62 12.74 23.19 13.95
CA PRO A 62 11.97 21.96 14.08
C PRO A 62 11.35 21.84 15.47
N ILE A 63 10.05 21.55 15.53
CA ILE A 63 9.34 21.20 16.77
C ILE A 63 8.91 19.74 16.65
N ILE A 64 9.51 18.87 17.47
CA ILE A 64 9.18 17.45 17.52
C ILE A 64 8.04 17.25 18.52
N VAL A 65 6.89 16.81 18.03
CA VAL A 65 5.74 16.49 18.88
C VAL A 65 5.86 15.04 19.37
N PRO A 66 6.02 14.78 20.68
CA PRO A 66 6.13 13.42 21.19
C PRO A 66 4.79 12.68 21.07
N PRO A 67 4.83 11.36 20.80
CA PRO A 67 3.64 10.52 20.80
C PRO A 67 3.01 10.48 22.19
N LEU A 68 1.71 10.17 22.26
CA LEU A 68 0.92 10.24 23.49
C LEU A 68 1.50 9.37 24.62
N ARG A 69 2.00 8.18 24.30
CA ARG A 69 2.68 7.26 25.25
C ARG A 69 3.92 7.85 25.93
N ASN A 70 4.57 8.84 25.34
CA ASN A 70 5.77 9.47 25.91
C ASN A 70 5.41 10.71 26.75
N ARG A 71 4.12 11.01 26.91
CA ARG A 71 3.63 12.19 27.65
C ARG A 71 3.21 11.88 29.09
N GLY A 72 3.29 10.62 29.53
CA GLY A 72 3.01 10.22 30.90
C GLY A 72 1.59 10.57 31.35
N GLU A 73 1.48 11.46 32.34
CA GLU A 73 0.23 11.82 33.03
C GLU A 73 -0.75 12.62 32.17
N ASP A 74 -0.28 13.23 31.07
CA ASP A 74 -1.11 13.99 30.11
C ASP A 74 -2.30 13.16 29.60
N ILE A 75 -2.18 11.84 29.51
CA ILE A 75 -3.23 10.94 29.01
C ILE A 75 -4.50 11.08 29.85
N SER A 76 -4.35 11.07 31.17
CA SER A 76 -5.47 11.16 32.11
C SER A 76 -6.14 12.54 32.09
N LEU A 77 -5.33 13.60 31.94
CA LEU A 77 -5.80 14.99 31.84
C LEU A 77 -6.53 15.23 30.52
N LEU A 78 -5.99 14.71 29.41
CA LEU A 78 -6.60 14.79 28.09
C LEU A 78 -7.93 14.03 28.04
N PHE A 79 -8.00 12.84 28.65
CA PHE A 79 -9.26 12.09 28.77
C PHE A 79 -10.31 12.93 29.49
N ARG A 80 -9.97 13.48 30.67
CA ARG A 80 -10.89 14.33 31.44
C ARG A 80 -11.38 15.53 30.63
N LYS A 81 -10.47 16.17 29.90
CA LYS A 81 -10.79 17.30 29.02
C LYS A 81 -11.76 16.90 27.91
N PHE A 82 -11.52 15.77 27.25
CA PHE A 82 -12.45 15.28 26.21
C PHE A 82 -13.79 14.87 26.79
N ALA A 83 -13.82 14.20 27.94
CA ALA A 83 -15.06 13.83 28.61
C ALA A 83 -15.91 15.07 28.95
N SER A 84 -15.29 16.13 29.46
CA SER A 84 -15.96 17.42 29.68
C SER A 84 -16.46 18.05 28.38
N ASP A 85 -15.62 18.12 27.33
CA ASP A 85 -16.02 18.67 26.04
C ASP A 85 -17.25 17.93 25.45
N PHE A 86 -17.36 16.62 25.67
CA PHE A 86 -18.47 15.80 25.19
C PHE A 86 -19.70 15.91 26.08
N SER A 87 -19.52 16.06 27.39
CA SER A 87 -20.62 16.27 28.34
C SER A 87 -21.33 17.59 28.02
N ASP A 88 -20.56 18.66 27.79
CA ASP A 88 -21.07 19.99 27.45
C ASP A 88 -21.81 20.01 26.09
N LYS A 89 -21.30 19.26 25.10
CA LYS A 89 -21.92 19.19 23.77
C LYS A 89 -23.24 18.42 23.74
N ASN A 90 -23.35 17.38 24.57
CA ASN A 90 -24.51 16.50 24.57
C ASN A 90 -25.45 16.74 25.76
N ASN A 91 -25.17 17.75 26.60
CA ASN A 91 -25.88 18.01 27.86
C ASN A 91 -25.99 16.76 28.73
N MET A 92 -24.89 16.02 28.87
CA MET A 92 -24.79 14.82 29.69
C MET A 92 -23.79 15.04 30.82
N ASP A 93 -23.79 14.16 31.81
CA ASP A 93 -22.76 14.17 32.85
C ASP A 93 -21.40 13.68 32.31
N PRO A 94 -20.28 14.28 32.73
CA PRO A 94 -18.96 13.90 32.27
C PRO A 94 -18.54 12.54 32.81
N VAL A 95 -17.98 11.72 31.93
CA VAL A 95 -17.41 10.43 32.29
C VAL A 95 -16.11 10.61 33.09
N ARG A 96 -15.97 9.83 34.16
CA ARG A 96 -14.81 9.83 35.07
C ARG A 96 -14.17 8.43 35.09
N LEU A 97 -12.84 8.41 35.11
CA LEU A 97 -12.07 7.18 35.26
C LEU A 97 -11.77 6.91 36.73
N ASP A 98 -11.93 5.66 37.14
CA ASP A 98 -11.38 5.15 38.39
C ASP A 98 -9.83 5.13 38.36
N GLU A 99 -9.17 5.08 39.53
CA GLU A 99 -7.71 5.08 39.62
C GLU A 99 -7.09 3.89 38.88
N LYS A 100 -7.69 2.70 38.99
CA LYS A 100 -7.23 1.52 38.25
C LYS A 100 -7.37 1.70 36.74
N ALA A 101 -8.47 2.29 36.29
CA ALA A 101 -8.71 2.60 34.88
C ALA A 101 -7.69 3.63 34.34
N LYS A 102 -7.29 4.62 35.13
CA LYS A 102 -6.22 5.57 34.74
C LYS A 102 -4.88 4.88 34.53
N ILE A 103 -4.54 3.93 35.41
CA ILE A 103 -3.30 3.15 35.29
C ILE A 103 -3.34 2.30 34.01
N LEU A 104 -4.46 1.61 33.75
CA LEU A 104 -4.64 0.81 32.53
C LEU A 104 -4.51 1.69 31.27
N LEU A 105 -5.19 2.84 31.26
CA LEU A 105 -5.15 3.80 30.16
C LEU A 105 -3.72 4.29 29.91
N SER A 106 -2.96 4.57 30.96
CA SER A 106 -1.58 5.05 30.86
C SER A 106 -0.61 3.98 30.35
N LYS A 107 -0.90 2.69 30.57
CA LYS A 107 -0.11 1.57 30.04
C LYS A 107 -0.36 1.32 28.55
N TYR A 108 -1.48 1.78 28.01
CA TYR A 108 -1.82 1.55 26.61
C TYR A 108 -0.97 2.41 25.65
N ARG A 109 -0.58 1.83 24.52
CA ARG A 109 0.40 2.46 23.59
C ARG A 109 -0.18 3.60 22.74
N PHE A 110 -1.50 3.59 22.50
CA PHE A 110 -2.23 4.50 21.61
C PHE A 110 -1.58 4.68 20.22
N PRO A 111 -1.65 3.69 19.31
CA PRO A 111 -1.17 3.84 17.93
C PRO A 111 -1.76 5.07 17.22
N GLY A 112 -3.02 5.43 17.49
CA GLY A 112 -3.69 6.63 16.94
C GLY A 112 -3.49 7.91 17.77
N ASN A 113 -2.68 7.87 18.83
CA ASN A 113 -2.43 8.97 19.76
C ASN A 113 -3.75 9.65 20.22
N ILE A 114 -3.78 10.98 20.20
CA ILE A 114 -4.91 11.80 20.68
C ILE A 114 -6.22 11.49 19.94
N ARG A 115 -6.16 11.10 18.65
CA ARG A 115 -7.37 10.77 17.90
C ARG A 115 -8.05 9.52 18.44
N GLU A 116 -7.26 8.49 18.72
CA GLU A 116 -7.76 7.24 19.32
C GLU A 116 -8.27 7.48 20.74
N LEU A 117 -7.53 8.24 21.57
CA LEU A 117 -7.98 8.60 22.91
C LEU A 117 -9.31 9.36 22.88
N LYS A 118 -9.46 10.33 21.98
CA LYS A 118 -10.69 11.11 21.81
C LYS A 118 -11.85 10.20 21.40
N ASN A 119 -11.65 9.35 20.38
CA ASN A 119 -12.69 8.43 19.91
C ASN A 119 -13.10 7.44 21.00
N LEU A 120 -12.15 6.92 21.77
CA LEU A 120 -12.41 6.06 22.92
C LEU A 120 -13.26 6.78 23.97
N THR A 121 -12.90 8.02 24.31
CA THR A 121 -13.66 8.83 25.27
C THR A 121 -15.07 9.11 24.77
N GLU A 122 -15.22 9.41 23.48
CA GLU A 122 -16.51 9.65 22.83
C GLU A 122 -17.39 8.39 22.86
N GLN A 123 -16.84 7.24 22.49
CA GLN A 123 -17.54 5.96 22.52
C GLN A 123 -18.05 5.62 23.91
N ILE A 124 -17.17 5.73 24.93
CA ILE A 124 -17.56 5.48 26.33
C ILE A 124 -18.66 6.45 26.77
N SER A 125 -18.55 7.74 26.42
CA SER A 125 -19.56 8.74 26.79
C SER A 125 -20.95 8.49 26.20
N ILE A 126 -21.02 7.84 25.03
CA ILE A 126 -22.28 7.56 24.32
C ILE A 126 -22.87 6.22 24.75
N LEU A 127 -22.03 5.19 24.91
CA LEU A 127 -22.48 3.82 25.10
C LEU A 127 -22.74 3.48 26.57
N GLU A 128 -22.02 4.12 27.50
CA GLU A 128 -22.13 3.81 28.91
C GLU A 128 -23.15 4.68 29.64
N ILE A 129 -24.02 4.01 30.39
CA ILE A 129 -24.99 4.63 31.28
C ILE A 129 -24.29 5.10 32.55
N GLU A 130 -23.39 4.27 33.08
CA GLU A 130 -22.57 4.62 34.25
C GLU A 130 -21.51 5.64 33.88
N ARG A 131 -21.40 6.69 34.71
CA ARG A 131 -20.43 7.78 34.49
C ARG A 131 -19.08 7.51 35.11
N THR A 132 -18.95 6.48 35.95
CA THR A 132 -17.70 6.05 36.57
C THR A 132 -17.20 4.79 35.90
N ILE A 133 -16.08 4.91 35.19
CA ILE A 133 -15.52 3.83 34.37
C ILE A 133 -14.50 3.05 35.17
N THR A 134 -14.78 1.77 35.35
CA THR A 134 -13.91 0.78 35.96
C THR A 134 -12.90 0.21 34.97
N GLU A 135 -11.89 -0.48 35.50
CA GLU A 135 -10.84 -1.13 34.69
C GLU A 135 -11.42 -2.16 33.71
N ASP A 136 -12.31 -3.04 34.19
CA ASP A 136 -12.91 -4.11 33.38
C ASP A 136 -13.72 -3.57 32.20
N LEU A 137 -14.42 -2.46 32.43
CA LEU A 137 -15.21 -1.80 31.41
C LEU A 137 -14.28 -1.20 30.35
N LEU A 138 -13.26 -0.45 30.78
CA LEU A 138 -12.28 0.15 29.87
C LEU A 138 -11.55 -0.90 29.01
N GLN A 139 -11.27 -2.08 29.59
CA GLN A 139 -10.62 -3.18 28.88
C GLN A 139 -11.45 -3.72 27.71
N LYS A 140 -12.79 -3.64 27.76
CA LYS A 140 -13.66 -4.04 26.64
C LYS A 140 -13.53 -3.12 25.43
N TYR A 141 -13.26 -1.84 25.66
CA TYR A 141 -13.14 -0.84 24.60
C TYR A 141 -11.71 -0.72 24.06
N LEU A 142 -10.72 -1.07 24.87
CA LEU A 142 -9.34 -1.16 24.40
C LEU A 142 -9.20 -2.40 23.50
N PRO A 143 -8.72 -2.25 22.25
CA PRO A 143 -8.48 -3.41 21.43
C PRO A 143 -7.44 -4.29 22.13
N ASN A 144 -7.79 -5.56 22.35
CA ASN A 144 -6.85 -6.61 22.74
C ASN A 144 -5.87 -6.81 21.58
N ASN A 145 -4.86 -5.95 21.51
CA ASN A 145 -3.64 -6.24 20.79
C ASN A 145 -2.87 -7.26 21.65
N SER A 146 -3.44 -8.46 21.79
CA SER A 146 -2.60 -9.64 21.86
C SER A 146 -1.79 -9.60 20.57
N ASN A 147 -0.60 -9.02 20.66
CA ASN A 147 0.52 -9.33 19.80
C ASN A 147 0.89 -10.81 20.05
N LEU A 148 -0.05 -11.73 19.87
CA LEU A 148 0.31 -13.02 19.32
C LEU A 148 1.09 -12.68 18.05
N PRO A 149 2.26 -13.30 17.84
CA PRO A 149 3.04 -13.04 16.66
C PRO A 149 2.20 -13.48 15.46
N ILE A 150 1.45 -12.55 14.88
CA ILE A 150 1.26 -12.54 13.44
C ILE A 150 2.69 -12.47 12.93
N LEU A 151 3.14 -13.50 12.22
CA LEU A 151 4.43 -13.50 11.52
C LEU A 151 4.48 -12.27 10.62
N ASN A 152 4.93 -11.17 11.17
CA ASN A 152 5.10 -9.90 10.48
C ASN A 152 6.52 -9.44 10.74
N LYS A 153 7.46 -10.31 10.34
CA LYS A 153 8.86 -9.99 10.11
C LYS A 153 9.57 -11.13 9.38
N ILE A 154 9.61 -11.03 8.05
CA ILE A 154 10.90 -11.16 7.36
C ILE A 154 11.02 -9.94 6.44
N ASN A 155 11.70 -8.94 6.99
CA ASN A 155 12.53 -7.89 6.39
C ASN A 155 12.22 -7.36 4.98
N ASN A 156 11.88 -6.07 4.93
CA ASN A 156 12.66 -5.01 4.27
C ASN A 156 13.70 -5.48 3.22
N HIS A 157 13.27 -5.81 2.01
CA HIS A 157 14.00 -5.48 0.79
C HIS A 157 12.96 -5.11 -0.27
N LYS A 158 12.83 -3.79 -0.50
CA LYS A 158 11.97 -3.22 -1.53
C LYS A 158 12.71 -3.34 -2.85
N GLU A 159 12.63 -4.49 -3.49
CA GLU A 159 12.88 -4.64 -4.94
C GLU A 159 12.32 -5.98 -5.50
N ASP A 160 12.06 -6.99 -4.67
CA ASP A 160 11.58 -8.32 -5.12
C ASP A 160 10.12 -8.66 -4.72
N GLU A 161 9.21 -7.68 -4.64
CA GLU A 161 7.79 -7.92 -4.28
C GLU A 161 7.09 -8.87 -5.27
N ASN A 162 7.54 -8.96 -6.52
CA ASN A 162 6.95 -9.88 -7.51
C ASN A 162 7.43 -11.33 -7.42
N TYR A 163 8.57 -11.61 -6.79
CA TYR A 163 9.11 -12.98 -6.72
C TYR A 163 8.53 -13.75 -5.53
N ASN A 164 8.45 -13.11 -4.35
CA ASN A 164 7.93 -13.78 -3.16
C ASN A 164 6.45 -14.16 -3.27
N GLU A 165 5.61 -13.32 -3.89
CA GLU A 165 4.19 -13.66 -4.09
C GLU A 165 4.03 -14.83 -5.07
N ARG A 166 4.86 -14.91 -6.11
CA ARG A 166 4.87 -16.02 -7.07
C ARG A 166 5.31 -17.31 -6.41
N ASP A 167 6.34 -17.28 -5.58
CA ASP A 167 6.85 -18.47 -4.89
C ASP A 167 5.85 -19.00 -3.85
N ILE A 168 5.16 -18.10 -3.15
CA ILE A 168 4.04 -18.46 -2.26
C ILE A 168 2.89 -19.07 -3.07
N LEU A 169 2.54 -18.47 -4.21
CA LEU A 169 1.48 -18.99 -5.08
C LEU A 169 1.83 -20.36 -5.67
N TYR A 170 3.09 -20.56 -6.09
CA TYR A 170 3.58 -21.85 -6.56
C TYR A 170 3.54 -22.92 -5.48
N LYS A 171 3.87 -22.56 -4.24
CA LYS A 171 3.75 -23.48 -3.10
C LYS A 171 2.30 -23.88 -2.85
N ILE A 172 1.38 -22.92 -2.84
CA ILE A 172 -0.07 -23.19 -2.70
C ILE A 172 -0.59 -24.06 -3.84
N LEU A 173 -0.21 -23.77 -5.09
CA LEU A 173 -0.62 -24.55 -6.26
C LEU A 173 -0.05 -25.98 -6.23
N PHE A 174 1.17 -26.14 -5.72
CA PHE A 174 1.79 -27.46 -5.57
C PHE A 174 1.10 -28.28 -4.49
N ASP A 175 0.76 -27.67 -3.35
CA ASP A 175 0.01 -28.32 -2.28
C ASP A 175 -1.39 -28.72 -2.78
N LEU A 176 -2.11 -27.83 -3.48
CA LEU A 176 -3.41 -28.15 -4.10
C LEU A 176 -3.31 -29.30 -5.12
N LYS A 177 -2.22 -29.37 -5.90
CA LYS A 177 -2.01 -30.47 -6.84
C LYS A 177 -1.84 -31.80 -6.09
N ASN A 178 -1.14 -31.79 -4.96
CA ASN A 178 -0.96 -32.99 -4.15
C ASN A 178 -2.30 -33.42 -3.53
N ASP A 179 -3.07 -32.49 -2.99
CA ASP A 179 -4.41 -32.76 -2.44
C ASP A 179 -5.35 -33.34 -3.51
N VAL A 180 -5.34 -32.81 -4.73
CA VAL A 180 -6.14 -33.33 -5.85
C VAL A 180 -5.70 -34.74 -6.24
N ASN A 181 -4.40 -35.04 -6.19
CA ASN A 181 -3.90 -36.38 -6.46
C ASN A 181 -4.25 -37.38 -5.35
N GLU A 182 -4.25 -36.95 -4.08
CA GLU A 182 -4.75 -37.77 -2.97
C GLU A 182 -6.24 -38.02 -3.09
N MET A 183 -7.02 -36.99 -3.41
CA MET A 183 -8.45 -37.09 -3.64
C MET A 183 -8.76 -38.04 -4.80
N LYS A 184 -7.99 -37.97 -5.88
CA LYS A 184 -8.08 -38.89 -7.01
C LYS A 184 -7.78 -40.33 -6.59
N LYS A 185 -6.75 -40.57 -5.76
CA LYS A 185 -6.44 -41.91 -5.23
C LYS A 185 -7.57 -42.45 -4.33
N ILE A 186 -8.17 -41.60 -3.51
CA ILE A 186 -9.32 -41.99 -2.67
C ILE A 186 -10.51 -42.35 -3.56
N ILE A 187 -10.80 -41.56 -4.59
CA ILE A 187 -11.88 -41.82 -5.56
C ILE A 187 -11.60 -43.09 -6.36
N ASP A 188 -10.36 -43.28 -6.85
CA ASP A 188 -9.95 -44.49 -7.57
C ASP A 188 -10.06 -45.73 -6.66
N ASN A 189 -9.73 -45.61 -5.37
CA ASN A 189 -9.92 -46.68 -4.39
C ASN A 189 -11.40 -46.97 -4.09
N ILE A 190 -12.28 -45.95 -4.12
CA ILE A 190 -13.73 -46.11 -3.93
C ILE A 190 -14.38 -46.75 -5.16
N ILE A 191 -13.94 -46.36 -6.37
CA ILE A 191 -14.46 -46.91 -7.64
C ILE A 191 -13.94 -48.33 -7.88
N SER A 192 -12.74 -48.65 -7.40
CA SER A 192 -12.12 -49.97 -7.61
C SER A 192 -12.55 -51.04 -6.58
N ASN A 193 -13.13 -50.65 -5.44
CA ASN A 193 -13.53 -51.59 -4.39
C ASN A 193 -15.02 -51.50 -4.07
N ASP A 194 -15.82 -52.30 -4.79
CA ASP A 194 -17.07 -52.85 -4.25
C ASP A 194 -16.70 -53.84 -3.13
N ASN A 195 -16.51 -53.33 -1.90
CA ASN A 195 -16.85 -53.99 -0.63
C ASN A 195 -16.28 -53.20 0.56
N ILE A 196 -17.18 -52.75 1.44
CA ILE A 196 -16.87 -52.07 2.69
C ILE A 196 -16.36 -53.09 3.71
N SER A 197 -15.15 -52.90 4.26
CA SER A 197 -14.89 -53.12 5.71
C SER A 197 -13.46 -52.78 6.14
N THR A 198 -13.37 -51.89 7.14
CA THR A 198 -12.40 -51.85 8.25
C THR A 198 -10.90 -51.93 7.97
N SER A 199 -10.22 -50.77 7.91
CA SER A 199 -8.81 -50.59 8.33
C SER A 199 -8.42 -49.10 8.38
N ILE A 200 -9.08 -48.30 9.21
CA ILE A 200 -8.75 -46.86 9.41
C ILE A 200 -7.82 -46.63 10.62
N ALA A 201 -7.54 -47.64 11.45
CA ALA A 201 -6.85 -47.40 12.72
C ALA A 201 -5.31 -47.40 12.66
N ASP A 202 -4.66 -48.08 11.70
CA ASP A 202 -3.22 -48.37 11.85
C ASP A 202 -2.28 -47.39 11.15
N ASN A 203 -2.71 -46.68 10.10
CA ASN A 203 -1.83 -45.77 9.35
C ASN A 203 -1.64 -44.39 10.01
N THR A 204 -2.45 -44.03 11.01
CA THR A 204 -2.33 -42.72 11.67
C THR A 204 -1.18 -42.63 12.67
N LYS A 205 -0.61 -43.77 13.08
CA LYS A 205 0.43 -43.83 14.11
C LYS A 205 1.85 -43.61 13.59
N GLU A 206 2.12 -43.86 12.30
CA GLU A 206 3.44 -43.64 11.70
C GLU A 206 3.68 -42.19 11.26
N MET A 207 2.64 -41.40 10.99
CA MET A 207 2.78 -39.99 10.56
C MET A 207 3.18 -39.00 11.66
N LEU A 208 3.15 -39.40 12.94
CA LEU A 208 3.44 -38.49 14.06
C LEU A 208 4.91 -38.51 14.51
N ILE A 209 5.76 -39.38 13.96
CA ILE A 209 7.12 -39.61 14.48
C ILE A 209 8.23 -38.91 13.66
N GLU A 210 7.97 -38.40 12.46
CA GLU A 210 9.03 -37.84 11.59
C GLU A 210 9.13 -36.30 11.54
N LYS A 211 8.67 -35.56 12.55
CA LYS A 211 8.79 -34.09 12.55
C LYS A 211 10.09 -33.50 13.15
N ASP A 212 10.99 -34.34 13.67
CA ASP A 212 12.25 -33.88 14.28
C ASP A 212 13.48 -34.36 13.50
N LYS A 213 13.74 -33.80 12.30
CA LYS A 213 15.10 -33.73 11.75
C LYS A 213 15.32 -32.41 11.02
N THR A 214 15.95 -31.49 11.73
CA THR A 214 16.75 -30.40 11.17
C THR A 214 17.76 -30.97 10.16
N TYR A 215 17.71 -30.52 8.90
CA TYR A 215 18.83 -30.66 7.98
C TYR A 215 19.03 -29.37 7.18
N ASP A 216 20.10 -28.67 7.54
CA ASP A 216 20.92 -27.88 6.64
C ASP A 216 21.19 -28.70 5.36
N LYS A 217 20.74 -28.21 4.21
CA LYS A 217 21.30 -28.63 2.92
C LYS A 217 21.45 -27.44 1.99
N LYS A 218 22.65 -26.87 2.03
CA LYS A 218 23.20 -25.98 1.02
C LYS A 218 23.25 -26.78 -0.29
N LEU A 219 22.37 -26.49 -1.25
CA LEU A 219 22.39 -27.11 -2.56
C LEU A 219 23.07 -26.17 -3.57
N ILE A 220 24.30 -26.55 -3.90
CA ILE A 220 25.06 -26.13 -5.06
C ILE A 220 24.32 -26.68 -6.29
N ILE A 221 24.00 -25.84 -7.25
CA ILE A 221 23.44 -26.29 -8.54
C ILE A 221 24.61 -26.33 -9.53
N ASP A 222 25.06 -27.55 -9.81
CA ASP A 222 26.01 -27.86 -10.87
C ASP A 222 25.40 -27.57 -12.24
N LYS A 223 26.20 -26.89 -13.07
CA LYS A 223 26.02 -26.84 -14.52
C LYS A 223 26.36 -28.20 -15.10
N ASN A 224 25.40 -28.80 -15.79
CA ASN A 224 25.52 -29.55 -17.05
C ASN A 224 24.58 -30.76 -17.06
N MET A 225 23.52 -30.68 -17.86
CA MET A 225 23.02 -31.83 -18.61
C MET A 225 22.24 -31.34 -19.82
N ASP A 226 22.84 -31.56 -20.99
CA ASP A 226 22.16 -31.53 -22.29
C ASP A 226 21.05 -32.59 -22.33
N LEU A 227 20.00 -32.30 -23.10
CA LEU A 227 19.48 -33.17 -24.17
C LEU A 227 18.32 -32.46 -24.89
N ASP A 228 18.63 -32.05 -26.11
CA ASP A 228 17.81 -32.07 -27.33
C ASP A 228 16.28 -31.96 -27.19
N ASN A 229 15.76 -30.83 -27.65
CA ASN A 229 14.60 -30.85 -28.53
C ASN A 229 14.67 -29.71 -29.55
N LYS A 230 14.66 -30.12 -30.83
CA LYS A 230 14.58 -29.29 -32.02
C LYS A 230 13.36 -28.37 -31.94
N ASN A 231 13.58 -27.09 -31.67
CA ASN A 231 12.68 -26.03 -32.09
C ASN A 231 13.46 -25.10 -33.02
N GLN A 232 12.96 -24.98 -34.24
CA GLN A 232 13.47 -24.09 -35.28
C GLN A 232 13.55 -22.66 -34.71
N PHE A 233 14.77 -22.16 -34.53
CA PHE A 233 15.02 -20.74 -34.41
C PHE A 233 14.97 -20.14 -35.80
N GLN A 234 13.89 -19.43 -36.11
CA GLN A 234 13.91 -18.42 -37.15
C GLN A 234 14.46 -17.15 -36.49
N GLU A 235 15.73 -16.86 -36.74
CA GLU A 235 16.35 -15.60 -36.39
C GLU A 235 15.70 -14.52 -37.28
N VAL A 236 14.66 -13.85 -36.77
CA VAL A 236 14.15 -12.65 -37.41
C VAL A 236 15.10 -11.53 -37.01
N THR A 237 16.15 -11.33 -37.79
CA THR A 237 16.89 -10.07 -37.79
C THR A 237 15.93 -9.00 -38.31
N GLU A 238 15.22 -8.31 -37.42
CA GLU A 238 14.64 -7.03 -37.76
C GLU A 238 15.79 -6.06 -37.99
N VAL A 239 16.03 -5.76 -39.26
CA VAL A 239 16.91 -4.68 -39.70
C VAL A 239 16.34 -3.39 -39.11
N ILE A 240 16.96 -2.90 -38.03
CA ILE A 240 16.62 -1.61 -37.44
C ILE A 240 17.06 -0.56 -38.46
N ASN A 241 16.10 0.02 -39.18
CA ASN A 241 16.36 1.20 -39.99
C ASN A 241 16.82 2.32 -39.05
N GLU A 242 18.07 2.77 -39.21
CA GLU A 242 18.79 3.73 -38.34
C GLU A 242 18.18 5.15 -38.27
N ASN A 243 16.99 5.36 -38.83
CA ASN A 243 16.30 6.66 -38.82
C ASN A 243 15.05 6.71 -37.92
N GLU A 244 14.79 5.68 -37.10
CA GLU A 244 13.68 5.73 -36.13
C GLU A 244 14.06 6.56 -34.89
N SER A 245 13.56 7.79 -34.82
CA SER A 245 13.68 8.61 -33.62
C SER A 245 12.99 7.91 -32.43
N LEU A 246 13.73 7.68 -31.33
CA LEU A 246 13.25 7.03 -30.10
C LEU A 246 12.21 7.84 -29.30
N SER A 247 11.71 8.96 -29.83
CA SER A 247 10.73 9.78 -29.12
C SER A 247 9.38 9.09 -29.07
N ILE A 248 8.90 8.87 -27.85
CA ILE A 248 7.57 8.31 -27.57
C ILE A 248 6.47 9.14 -28.23
N GLU A 249 6.64 10.47 -28.29
CA GLU A 249 5.68 11.39 -28.91
C GLU A 249 5.61 11.21 -30.43
N LEU A 250 6.75 10.95 -31.09
CA LEU A 250 6.81 10.71 -32.53
C LEU A 250 6.24 9.34 -32.89
N LYS A 251 6.58 8.29 -32.14
CA LYS A 251 5.98 6.95 -32.33
C LYS A 251 4.48 6.96 -32.09
N GLU A 252 4.00 7.73 -31.11
CA GLU A 252 2.58 7.88 -30.88
C GLU A 252 1.88 8.57 -32.06
N LYS A 253 2.45 9.66 -32.59
CA LYS A 253 1.92 10.35 -33.78
C LYS A 253 1.86 9.41 -34.99
N GLU A 254 2.91 8.63 -35.23
CA GLU A 254 2.99 7.67 -36.32
C GLU A 254 1.94 6.55 -36.20
N LEU A 255 1.77 5.98 -35.00
CA LEU A 255 0.77 4.96 -34.72
C LEU A 255 -0.66 5.48 -34.94
N ILE A 256 -0.93 6.74 -34.56
CA ILE A 256 -2.22 7.38 -34.79
C ILE A 256 -2.51 7.54 -36.28
N ILE A 257 -1.52 7.99 -37.06
CA ILE A 257 -1.64 8.13 -38.52
C ILE A 257 -1.90 6.76 -39.17
N LYS A 258 -1.12 5.73 -38.79
CA LYS A 258 -1.25 4.36 -39.30
C LYS A 258 -2.62 3.76 -39.01
N ALA A 259 -3.16 3.99 -37.81
CA ALA A 259 -4.49 3.53 -37.42
C ALA A 259 -5.62 4.26 -38.17
N LEU A 260 -5.47 5.55 -38.45
CA LEU A 260 -6.42 6.34 -39.24
C LEU A 260 -6.45 5.90 -40.70
N LEU A 261 -5.29 5.70 -41.33
CA LEU A 261 -5.17 5.22 -42.70
C LEU A 261 -5.79 3.81 -42.86
N LYS A 262 -5.45 2.88 -41.96
CA LYS A 262 -5.98 1.51 -41.96
C LYS A 262 -7.52 1.47 -41.90
N ASN A 263 -8.11 2.41 -41.16
CA ASN A 263 -9.56 2.50 -40.96
C ASN A 263 -10.25 3.52 -41.87
N LYS A 264 -9.60 4.00 -42.94
CA LYS A 264 -10.14 4.99 -43.90
C LYS A 264 -10.70 6.24 -43.21
N ASN A 265 -9.93 6.80 -42.27
CA ASN A 265 -10.29 7.97 -41.46
C ASN A 265 -11.55 7.82 -40.58
N LYS A 266 -12.07 6.59 -40.40
CA LYS A 266 -13.16 6.34 -39.45
C LYS A 266 -12.63 6.31 -38.00
N ARG A 267 -12.70 7.47 -37.35
CA ARG A 267 -12.15 7.76 -36.02
C ARG A 267 -12.59 6.76 -34.94
N LYS A 268 -13.84 6.28 -34.98
CA LYS A 268 -14.37 5.27 -34.04
C LYS A 268 -13.61 3.94 -34.09
N TYR A 269 -13.32 3.44 -35.28
CA TYR A 269 -12.61 2.17 -35.46
C TYR A 269 -11.11 2.34 -35.20
N ALA A 270 -10.53 3.47 -35.62
CA ALA A 270 -9.14 3.81 -35.30
C ALA A 270 -8.89 3.92 -33.78
N ALA A 271 -9.82 4.50 -33.03
CA ALA A 271 -9.72 4.58 -31.56
C ALA A 271 -9.77 3.19 -30.91
N LYS A 272 -10.62 2.30 -31.42
CA LYS A 272 -10.73 0.91 -30.97
C LYS A 272 -9.45 0.11 -31.25
N ASP A 273 -8.86 0.27 -32.43
CA ASP A 273 -7.61 -0.38 -32.81
C ASP A 273 -6.42 0.08 -31.95
N LEU A 274 -6.43 1.34 -31.52
CA LEU A 274 -5.41 1.92 -30.63
C LEU A 274 -5.68 1.65 -29.13
N GLY A 275 -6.81 1.04 -28.78
CA GLY A 275 -7.20 0.77 -27.39
C GLY A 275 -7.48 2.03 -26.56
N ILE A 276 -7.81 3.17 -27.21
CA ILE A 276 -8.10 4.45 -26.55
C ILE A 276 -9.55 4.89 -26.77
N SER A 277 -10.04 5.79 -25.92
CA SER A 277 -11.38 6.36 -26.12
C SER A 277 -11.41 7.32 -27.32
N GLU A 278 -12.54 7.37 -28.04
CA GLU A 278 -12.72 8.26 -29.19
C GLU A 278 -12.36 9.71 -28.85
N ARG A 279 -12.82 10.21 -27.69
CA ARG A 279 -12.49 11.55 -27.19
C ARG A 279 -10.99 11.80 -27.05
N THR A 280 -10.23 10.78 -26.64
CA THR A 280 -8.77 10.87 -26.51
C THR A 280 -8.09 10.93 -27.87
N LEU A 281 -8.58 10.14 -28.84
CA LEU A 281 -8.10 10.19 -30.21
C LEU A 281 -8.37 11.57 -30.84
N TYR A 282 -9.58 12.12 -30.69
CA TYR A 282 -9.92 13.47 -31.17
C TYR A 282 -8.99 14.54 -30.59
N ARG A 283 -8.69 14.48 -29.29
CA ARG A 283 -7.77 15.42 -28.64
C ARG A 283 -6.35 15.30 -29.21
N LYS A 284 -5.87 14.07 -29.46
CA LYS A 284 -4.53 13.83 -30.00
C LYS A 284 -4.40 14.22 -31.47
N ILE A 285 -5.43 13.98 -32.28
CA ILE A 285 -5.50 14.46 -33.68
C ILE A 285 -5.38 15.98 -33.73
N LYS A 286 -6.11 16.69 -32.86
CA LYS A 286 -6.05 18.15 -32.77
C LYS A 286 -4.70 18.66 -32.26
N TYR A 287 -4.11 17.97 -31.28
CA TYR A 287 -2.81 18.33 -30.71
C TYR A 287 -1.65 18.17 -31.71
N TYR A 288 -1.69 17.12 -32.53
CA TYR A 288 -0.68 16.86 -33.56
C TYR A 288 -1.01 17.50 -34.93
N GLU A 289 -2.06 18.32 -34.99
CA GLU A 289 -2.54 19.02 -36.20
C GLU A 289 -2.83 18.10 -37.40
N LEU A 290 -3.27 16.86 -37.14
CA LEU A 290 -3.51 15.82 -38.15
C LEU A 290 -4.86 15.97 -38.89
N GLU A 291 -5.44 17.17 -38.93
CA GLU A 291 -6.77 17.42 -39.51
C GLU A 291 -6.76 17.66 -41.02
N LYS A 292 -5.59 17.69 -41.66
CA LYS A 292 -5.45 17.87 -43.11
C LYS A 292 -4.37 16.93 -43.65
N ASP A 293 -4.83 15.85 -44.27
CA ASP A 293 -4.37 15.33 -45.55
C ASP A 293 -5.37 14.23 -45.97
N HIS A 294 -6.12 14.55 -47.04
CA HIS A 294 -7.20 13.84 -47.75
C HIS A 294 -7.69 12.46 -47.27
#